data_AF-A0A4Y2UJI1-F1
#
_entry.id   AF-A0A4Y2UJI1-F1
#
_cell.length_a   1.000
_cell.length_b   1.000
_cell.length_c   1.000
_cell.angle_alpha   90.00
_cell.angle_beta   90.00
_cell.angle_gamma   90.00
#
_symmetry.space_group_name_H-M   'P 1'
#
loop_
_entity.id
_entity.type
_entity.pdbx_description
1 polymer ?
#
loop_
_entity_poly.entity_id
_entity_poly.type
_entity_poly.pdbx_seq_one_letter_code
_entity_poly.pdbx_strand_id
1 'polypeptide(L)'
;MNRQNATNWCCAFSEGRTDVHEEHRTGMPSVISDAHLRSTEEAIQANKRLTLRELPKIIPKVSMTTLYECVIVILGYHKSCARWVPKMLTEEPKI
;
A
#
# COMPACT_ATOMS: atom_id res chain seq x y z
N MET A 1 -14.37 -19.52 -28.54
CA MET A 1 -13.79 -20.39 -27.49
C MET A 1 -12.72 -21.25 -28.14
N ASN A 2 -11.46 -21.18 -27.69
CA ASN A 2 -10.36 -21.98 -28.24
C ASN A 2 -10.56 -23.47 -27.86
N ARG A 3 -10.30 -24.40 -28.79
CA ARG A 3 -10.41 -25.85 -28.56
C ARG A 3 -9.58 -26.30 -27.35
N GLN A 4 -8.38 -25.74 -27.17
CA GLN A 4 -7.53 -26.06 -26.03
C GLN A 4 -8.16 -25.68 -24.69
N ASN A 5 -8.81 -24.50 -24.63
CA ASN A 5 -9.47 -24.05 -23.40
C ASN A 5 -10.67 -24.94 -23.09
N ALA A 6 -11.44 -25.35 -24.10
CA ALA A 6 -12.56 -26.28 -23.92
C ALA A 6 -12.10 -27.61 -23.33
N THR A 7 -11.02 -28.19 -23.86
CA THR A 7 -10.46 -29.45 -23.34
C THR A 7 -9.96 -29.30 -21.90
N ASN A 8 -9.25 -28.21 -21.59
CA ASN A 8 -8.73 -27.97 -20.25
C ASN A 8 -9.88 -27.85 -19.21
N TRP A 9 -10.96 -27.14 -19.56
CA TRP A 9 -12.14 -27.05 -18.69
C TRP A 9 -12.84 -28.39 -18.52
N CYS A 10 -13.03 -29.17 -19.60
CA CYS A 10 -13.61 -30.51 -19.52
C CYS A 10 -12.81 -31.43 -18.58
N CYS A 11 -11.47 -31.40 -18.65
CA CYS A 11 -10.61 -32.14 -17.74
C CYS A 11 -10.77 -31.65 -16.29
N ALA A 12 -10.68 -30.33 -16.05
CA ALA A 12 -10.79 -29.77 -14.71
C ALA A 12 -12.12 -30.09 -14.02
N PHE A 13 -13.24 -30.03 -14.74
CA PHE A 13 -14.55 -30.45 -14.21
C PHE A 13 -14.62 -31.95 -13.94
N SER A 14 -13.99 -32.78 -14.79
CA SER A 14 -13.91 -34.23 -14.58
C SER A 14 -13.05 -34.60 -13.36
N GLU A 15 -12.06 -33.76 -13.04
CA GLU A 15 -11.20 -33.87 -11.86
C GLU A 15 -11.85 -33.30 -10.58
N GLY A 16 -13.10 -32.83 -10.66
CA GLY A 16 -13.88 -32.37 -9.51
C GLY A 16 -13.79 -30.88 -9.21
N ARG A 17 -13.22 -30.06 -10.11
CA ARG A 17 -13.33 -28.59 -10.01
C ARG A 17 -14.80 -28.20 -10.14
N THR A 18 -15.39 -27.65 -9.08
CA THR A 18 -16.75 -27.09 -9.10
C THR A 18 -16.79 -25.58 -9.26
N ASP A 19 -15.66 -24.90 -9.05
CA ASP A 19 -15.55 -23.44 -9.14
C ASP A 19 -15.20 -22.97 -10.56
N VAL A 20 -16.01 -22.06 -11.09
CA VAL A 20 -15.85 -21.46 -12.42
C VAL A 20 -15.00 -20.18 -12.35
N HIS A 21 -14.77 -19.65 -11.15
CA HIS A 21 -13.92 -18.47 -10.98
C HIS A 21 -12.47 -18.76 -11.34
N GLU A 22 -11.79 -17.74 -11.89
CA GLU A 22 -10.34 -17.81 -12.09
C GLU A 22 -9.66 -17.98 -10.73
N GLU A 23 -8.71 -18.91 -10.67
CA GLU A 23 -7.85 -19.03 -9.50
C GLU A 23 -7.05 -17.74 -9.29
N HIS A 24 -6.61 -17.54 -8.05
CA HIS A 24 -5.80 -16.38 -7.71
C HIS A 24 -4.54 -16.35 -8.57
N ARG A 25 -4.53 -15.46 -9.56
CA ARG A 25 -3.37 -15.26 -10.42
C ARG A 25 -2.35 -14.50 -9.59
N THR A 26 -1.15 -15.07 -9.45
CA THR A 26 0.00 -14.30 -9.01
C THR A 26 0.20 -13.17 -10.01
N GLY A 27 -0.24 -11.97 -9.65
CA GLY A 27 -0.03 -10.78 -10.44
C GLY A 27 1.46 -10.46 -10.59
N MET A 28 1.77 -9.40 -11.32
CA MET A 28 3.14 -8.89 -11.38
C MET A 28 3.61 -8.59 -9.95
N PRO A 29 4.78 -9.12 -9.52
CA PRO A 29 5.32 -8.78 -8.23
C PRO A 29 5.41 -7.26 -8.10
N SER A 30 4.83 -6.71 -7.04
CA SER A 30 5.01 -5.31 -6.69
C SER A 30 6.50 -5.01 -6.69
N VAL A 31 6.93 -3.99 -7.43
CA VAL A 31 8.34 -3.53 -7.54
C VAL A 31 8.87 -3.02 -6.19
N ILE A 32 8.01 -2.92 -5.19
CA ILE A 32 8.33 -2.43 -3.86
C ILE A 32 8.95 -3.56 -3.04
N SER A 33 10.22 -3.40 -2.67
CA SER A 33 10.88 -4.28 -1.71
C SER A 33 10.34 -4.05 -0.28
N ASP A 34 10.33 -5.09 0.53
CA ASP A 34 9.95 -4.99 1.96
C ASP A 34 10.83 -3.99 2.72
N ALA A 35 12.09 -3.83 2.33
CA ALA A 35 12.99 -2.84 2.90
C ALA A 35 12.51 -1.41 2.62
N HIS A 36 12.02 -1.13 1.41
CA HIS A 36 11.44 0.17 1.07
C HIS A 36 10.14 0.43 1.84
N LEU A 37 9.29 -0.59 2.01
CA LEU A 37 8.06 -0.46 2.83
C LEU A 37 8.40 -0.09 4.26
N ARG A 38 9.30 -0.84 4.89
CA ARG A 38 9.70 -0.61 6.27
C ARG A 38 10.33 0.77 6.46
N SER A 39 11.22 1.18 5.57
CA SER A 39 11.83 2.52 5.64
C SER A 39 10.79 3.63 5.45
N THR A 40 9.79 3.43 4.57
CA THR A 40 8.67 4.37 4.38
C THR A 40 7.83 4.49 5.64
N GLU A 41 7.53 3.37 6.28
CA GLU A 41 6.79 3.32 7.54
C GLU A 41 7.53 4.05 8.66
N GLU A 42 8.81 3.75 8.85
CA GLU A 42 9.66 4.37 9.88
C GLU A 42 9.75 5.90 9.69
N ALA A 43 9.87 6.38 8.44
CA ALA A 43 9.89 7.81 8.14
C ALA A 43 8.57 8.51 8.49
N ILE A 44 7.43 7.88 8.21
CA ILE A 44 6.10 8.41 8.53
C ILE A 44 5.86 8.42 10.05
N GLN A 45 6.29 7.38 10.77
CA GLN A 45 6.15 7.32 12.21
C GLN A 45 7.03 8.34 12.93
N ALA A 46 8.25 8.57 12.44
CA ALA A 46 9.16 9.59 12.97
C ALA A 46 8.58 11.01 12.80
N ASN A 47 7.88 11.28 11.69
CA ASN A 47 7.21 12.55 11.46
C ASN A 47 5.86 12.36 10.76
N LYS A 48 4.77 12.38 11.54
CA LYS A 48 3.40 12.22 11.01
C LYS A 48 2.92 13.36 10.10
N ARG A 49 3.70 14.46 9.98
CA ARG A 49 3.38 15.61 9.11
C ARG A 49 4.15 15.58 7.79
N LEU A 50 4.87 14.49 7.52
CA LEU A 50 5.72 14.36 6.37
C LEU A 50 4.92 14.30 5.07
N THR A 51 5.42 14.99 4.03
CA THR A 51 4.76 15.00 2.72
C THR A 51 5.39 13.97 1.77
N LEU A 52 4.59 13.45 0.83
CA LEU A 52 5.07 12.51 -0.19
C LEU A 52 6.21 13.10 -1.05
N ARG A 53 6.32 14.43 -1.16
CA ARG A 53 7.42 15.11 -1.89
C ARG A 53 8.73 15.13 -1.10
N GLU A 54 8.68 14.93 0.20
CA GLU A 54 9.86 14.88 1.08
C GLU A 54 10.39 13.45 1.21
N LEU A 55 9.55 12.43 1.05
CA LEU A 55 9.95 11.03 1.11
C LEU A 55 11.15 10.67 0.21
N PRO A 56 11.25 11.13 -1.06
CA PRO A 56 12.41 10.82 -1.90
C PRO A 56 13.74 11.34 -1.37
N LYS A 57 13.71 12.36 -0.49
CA LYS A 57 14.92 12.90 0.14
C LYS A 57 15.42 11.99 1.27
N ILE A 58 14.51 11.25 1.90
CA ILE A 58 14.80 10.34 3.03
C ILE A 58 15.08 8.93 2.51
N ILE A 59 14.32 8.51 1.50
CA ILE A 59 14.38 7.18 0.90
C ILE A 59 14.81 7.37 -0.56
N PRO A 60 16.11 7.55 -0.81
CA PRO A 60 16.60 7.74 -2.17
C PRO A 60 16.40 6.47 -3.02
N LYS A 61 16.41 6.64 -4.34
CA LYS A 61 16.30 5.56 -5.34
C LYS A 61 14.92 4.90 -5.49
N VAL A 62 13.89 5.42 -4.83
CA VAL A 62 12.50 4.98 -5.04
C VAL A 62 11.77 6.02 -5.89
N SER A 63 10.99 5.57 -6.88
CA SER A 63 10.21 6.48 -7.72
C SER A 63 9.04 7.09 -6.93
N MET A 64 8.58 8.27 -7.33
CA MET A 64 7.41 8.89 -6.69
C MET A 64 6.17 8.00 -6.78
N THR A 65 5.87 7.40 -7.93
CA THR A 65 4.70 6.52 -8.12
C THR A 65 4.75 5.34 -7.16
N THR A 66 5.93 4.73 -7.03
CA THR A 66 6.17 3.62 -6.11
C THR A 66 5.93 4.05 -4.65
N LEU A 67 6.38 5.24 -4.25
CA LEU A 67 6.10 5.78 -2.90
C LEU A 67 4.60 6.06 -2.70
N TYR A 68 3.88 6.55 -3.71
CA TYR A 68 2.42 6.73 -3.64
C TYR A 68 1.72 5.39 -3.40
N GLU A 69 2.09 4.34 -4.15
CA GLU A 69 1.55 3.00 -3.98
C GLU A 69 1.89 2.41 -2.61
N CYS A 70 3.14 2.53 -2.14
CA CYS A 70 3.54 2.13 -0.79
C CYS A 70 2.63 2.74 0.27
N VAL A 71 2.52 4.07 0.26
CA VAL A 71 1.87 4.82 1.34
C VAL A 71 0.37 4.61 1.33
N ILE A 72 -0.27 4.67 0.15
CA ILE A 72 -1.74 4.66 0.05
C ILE A 72 -2.29 3.23 -0.06
N VAL A 73 -1.71 2.41 -0.94
CA VAL A 73 -2.26 1.09 -1.27
C VAL A 73 -1.80 0.04 -0.28
N ILE A 74 -0.50 -0.02 0.00
CA ILE A 74 0.07 -1.10 0.82
C ILE A 74 -0.04 -0.79 2.31
N LEU A 75 0.40 0.39 2.73
CA LEU A 75 0.39 0.81 4.14
C LEU A 75 -0.96 1.41 4.58
N GLY A 76 -1.82 1.81 3.64
CA GLY A 76 -3.16 2.31 3.95
C GLY A 76 -3.20 3.71 4.59
N TYR A 77 -2.13 4.50 4.48
CA TYR A 77 -2.12 5.87 4.98
C TYR A 77 -2.94 6.80 4.10
N HIS A 78 -3.58 7.77 4.76
CA HIS A 78 -4.33 8.84 4.13
C HIS A 78 -3.84 10.20 4.63
N LYS A 79 -3.93 11.19 3.75
CA LYS A 79 -3.66 12.57 4.13
C LYS A 79 -4.79 13.08 5.04
N SER A 80 -4.44 13.52 6.24
CA SER A 80 -5.35 14.20 7.15
C SER A 80 -4.95 15.66 7.32
N CYS A 81 -5.95 16.54 7.44
CA CYS A 81 -5.72 17.94 7.79
C CYS A 81 -5.59 18.07 9.31
N ALA A 82 -4.64 18.87 9.77
CA ALA A 82 -4.52 19.17 11.20
C ALA A 82 -5.77 19.90 11.71
N ARG A 83 -6.24 19.52 12.90
CA ARG A 83 -7.33 20.23 13.58
C ARG A 83 -6.80 21.54 14.15
N TRP A 84 -7.58 22.62 14.01
CA TRP A 84 -7.24 23.89 14.63
C TRP A 84 -7.31 23.78 16.16
N VAL A 85 -6.29 24.28 16.84
CA VAL A 85 -6.21 24.29 18.31
C VAL A 85 -6.30 25.76 18.76
N PRO A 86 -7.37 26.17 19.48
CA PRO A 86 -7.62 27.58 19.77
C PRO A 86 -6.57 28.28 20.62
N LYS A 87 -5.91 27.54 21.51
CA LYS A 87 -4.87 28.05 22.40
C LYS A 87 -3.86 26.96 22.72
N MET A 88 -2.58 27.32 22.73
CA MET A 88 -1.54 26.48 23.29
C MET A 88 -1.66 26.50 24.81
N LEU A 89 -1.94 25.35 25.41
CA LEU A 89 -1.94 25.23 26.86
C LEU A 89 -0.50 25.36 27.36
N THR A 90 -0.27 26.33 28.25
CA THR A 90 0.94 26.48 29.03
C THR A 90 0.74 25.85 30.40
N GLU A 91 1.82 25.47 31.07
CA GLU A 91 1.77 24.85 32.42
C GLU A 91 1.36 25.83 33.53
N GLU A 92 0.95 27.05 33.18
CA GLU A 92 0.57 28.07 34.16
C GLU A 92 -0.60 27.57 35.02
N PRO A 93 -0.41 27.48 36.35
CA PRO A 93 -1.48 27.08 37.25
C PRO A 93 -2.57 28.16 37.24
N LYS A 94 -3.82 27.71 37.17
CA LYS A 94 -4.98 28.60 37.32
C LYS A 94 -4.95 29.18 38.75
N ILE A 95 -4.78 30.49 38.85
CA ILE A 95 -4.93 31.29 40.08
C ILE A 95 -6.41 31.33 40.45
#